data_AF-A0A4Y9YLY1-F1
#
_entry.id   AF-A0A4Y9YLY1-F1
#
_cell.length_a   1.000
_cell.length_b   1.000
_cell.length_c   1.000
_cell.angle_alpha   90.00
_cell.angle_beta   90.00
_cell.angle_gamma   90.00
#
_symmetry.space_group_name_H-M   'P 1'
#
loop_
_entity.id
_entity.type
_entity.pdbx_description
1 polymer ?
#
loop_
_entity_poly.entity_id
_entity_poly.type
_entity_poly.pdbx_seq_one_letter_code
_entity_poly.pdbx_strand_id
1 'polypeptide(L)'
;MASHWHPTSSAAQPGHATVAQPPTAPDLWIAVYLTREVKVYHWAIFATPRDVFPSASTPMLVHQLVLQDQTDSVGATTRTWSTFHQVVTLEGTNRFLGVVRLPHTTYTTYDRVVQDMVNWPVWPGYPQQLQPPADWSCSWWIVYNLCASAPYWGLRLMLSGQALHDHIFRLTVALQQHQPSCSQWPPVDNGMWFIDYDTLDLVQSRHGGR
;
A
#
# COMPACT_ATOMS: atom_id res chain seq x y z
N MET A 1 22.99 53.01 56.88
CA MET A 1 23.50 52.39 55.63
C MET A 1 22.98 50.97 55.60
N ALA A 2 21.85 50.76 54.94
CA ALA A 2 21.16 49.47 54.85
C ALA A 2 21.25 48.97 53.41
N SER A 3 21.93 47.84 53.24
CA SER A 3 22.23 47.25 51.94
C SER A 3 21.10 46.36 51.43
N HIS A 4 20.59 46.75 50.27
CA HIS A 4 20.16 45.94 49.12
C HIS A 4 19.30 44.69 49.35
N TRP A 5 18.00 44.85 49.08
CA TRP A 5 17.12 43.81 48.59
C TRP A 5 17.48 43.44 47.14
N HIS A 6 17.60 42.13 46.85
CA HIS A 6 17.54 41.58 45.50
C HIS A 6 16.34 40.63 45.41
N PRO A 7 15.44 40.77 44.42
CA PRO A 7 14.54 39.70 44.03
C PRO A 7 15.17 38.92 42.87
N THR A 8 15.63 37.70 43.11
CA THR A 8 15.94 36.76 42.02
C THR A 8 14.68 36.06 41.58
N SER A 9 14.23 36.46 40.39
CA SER A 9 13.17 35.86 39.59
C SER A 9 13.46 34.40 39.23
N SER A 10 12.45 33.56 39.46
CA SER A 10 11.98 32.48 38.58
C SER A 10 13.04 31.69 37.80
N ALA A 11 13.52 30.58 38.39
CA ALA A 11 14.09 29.48 37.62
C ALA A 11 12.95 28.53 37.24
N ALA A 12 12.22 28.87 36.17
CA ALA A 12 11.43 27.87 35.45
C ALA A 12 12.41 26.85 34.85
N GLN A 13 12.31 25.60 35.29
CA GLN A 13 13.02 24.49 34.65
C GLN A 13 12.62 24.46 33.16
N PRO A 14 13.57 24.40 32.22
CA PRO A 14 13.22 24.14 30.83
C PRO A 14 12.66 22.72 30.77
N GLY A 15 11.36 22.62 30.54
CA GLY A 15 10.73 21.37 30.14
C GLY A 15 11.51 20.83 28.95
N HIS A 16 11.94 19.57 29.05
CA HIS A 16 12.43 18.85 27.90
C HIS A 16 11.36 18.95 26.81
N ALA A 17 11.62 19.78 25.80
CA ALA A 17 10.87 19.73 24.57
C ALA A 17 11.04 18.29 24.07
N THR A 18 9.99 17.49 24.17
CA THR A 18 9.93 16.17 23.56
C THR A 18 10.16 16.42 22.08
N VAL A 19 11.38 16.15 21.60
CA VAL A 19 11.68 16.20 20.18
C VAL A 19 10.72 15.20 19.55
N ALA A 20 9.76 15.69 18.77
CA ALA A 20 8.83 14.85 18.05
C ALA A 20 9.68 13.82 17.29
N GLN A 21 9.39 12.53 17.50
CA GLN A 21 10.11 11.49 16.79
C GLN A 21 10.03 11.79 15.29
N PRO A 22 11.15 11.68 14.55
CA PRO A 22 11.11 11.90 13.11
C PRO A 22 10.03 10.97 12.53
N PRO A 23 9.14 11.48 11.68
CA PRO A 23 8.08 10.68 11.11
C PRO A 23 8.68 9.46 10.40
N THR A 24 8.34 8.27 10.91
CA THR A 24 8.90 7.01 10.45
C THR A 24 8.39 6.66 9.05
N ALA A 25 9.27 6.09 8.23
CA ALA A 25 8.91 5.61 6.90
C ALA A 25 7.88 4.47 7.00
N PRO A 26 6.78 4.49 6.23
CA PRO A 26 5.70 3.53 6.38
C PRO A 26 6.04 2.16 5.79
N ASP A 27 5.31 1.15 6.22
CA ASP A 27 5.22 -0.12 5.50
C ASP A 27 4.07 -0.07 4.51
N LEU A 28 4.30 -0.62 3.31
CA LEU A 28 3.33 -0.64 2.22
C LEU A 28 2.79 -2.04 2.00
N TRP A 29 1.51 -2.12 1.68
CA TRP A 29 0.79 -3.36 1.57
C TRP A 29 -0.17 -3.32 0.38
N ILE A 30 -0.31 -4.45 -0.30
CA ILE A 30 -1.35 -4.65 -1.31
C ILE A 30 -2.39 -5.61 -0.73
N ALA A 31 -3.58 -5.11 -0.43
CA ALA A 31 -4.74 -5.94 -0.13
C ALA A 31 -5.28 -6.56 -1.42
N VAL A 32 -5.57 -7.86 -1.37
CA VAL A 32 -6.06 -8.61 -2.51
C VAL A 32 -7.46 -9.13 -2.24
N TYR A 33 -8.33 -8.95 -3.22
CA TYR A 33 -9.73 -9.36 -3.18
C TYR A 33 -10.06 -10.22 -4.39
N LEU A 34 -10.82 -11.30 -4.16
CA LEU A 34 -11.40 -12.11 -5.22
C LEU A 34 -12.42 -11.28 -6.02
N THR A 35 -12.44 -11.47 -7.33
CA THR A 35 -13.57 -11.02 -8.15
C THR A 35 -14.51 -12.20 -8.45
N ARG A 36 -15.56 -11.96 -9.23
CA ARG A 36 -16.41 -13.06 -9.72
C ARG A 36 -15.77 -13.83 -10.86
N GLU A 37 -14.73 -13.28 -11.47
CA GLU A 37 -14.02 -13.87 -12.60
C GLU A 37 -12.83 -14.67 -12.10
N VAL A 38 -12.64 -15.84 -12.72
CA VAL A 38 -11.57 -16.78 -12.35
C VAL A 38 -10.21 -16.15 -12.66
N LYS A 39 -9.30 -16.16 -11.67
CA LYS A 39 -7.95 -15.58 -11.78
C LYS A 39 -7.92 -14.08 -12.07
N VAL A 40 -9.03 -13.37 -11.82
CA VAL A 40 -9.08 -11.92 -11.84
C VAL A 40 -9.21 -11.45 -10.40
N TYR A 41 -8.28 -10.60 -9.98
CA TYR A 41 -8.21 -10.07 -8.62
C TYR A 41 -8.35 -8.56 -8.64
N HIS A 42 -8.99 -8.04 -7.62
CA HIS A 42 -8.99 -6.62 -7.34
C HIS A 42 -7.94 -6.32 -6.28
N TRP A 43 -7.15 -5.28 -6.50
CA TRP A 43 -6.06 -4.89 -5.60
C TRP A 43 -6.36 -3.53 -5.00
N ALA A 44 -5.99 -3.32 -3.74
CA ALA A 44 -5.93 -2.00 -3.13
C ALA A 44 -4.58 -1.85 -2.43
N ILE A 45 -4.02 -0.65 -2.46
CA ILE A 45 -2.76 -0.35 -1.76
C ILE A 45 -3.04 0.55 -0.56
N PHE A 46 -2.29 0.33 0.52
CA PHE A 46 -2.37 1.14 1.73
C PHE A 46 -1.03 1.16 2.46
N ALA A 47 -0.91 2.10 3.39
CA ALA A 47 0.26 2.27 4.24
C ALA A 47 -0.10 2.00 5.70
N THR A 48 0.85 1.46 6.46
CA THR A 48 0.80 1.40 7.92
C THR A 48 2.02 2.11 8.51
N PRO A 49 1.95 2.53 9.79
CA PRO A 49 3.17 2.91 10.51
C PRO A 49 4.19 1.77 10.47
N ARG A 50 5.47 2.13 10.54
CA ARG A 50 6.58 1.18 10.46
C ARG A 50 6.44 0.06 11.50
N ASP A 51 6.67 -1.18 11.06
CA ASP A 51 6.66 -2.40 11.88
C ASP A 51 5.29 -2.67 12.55
N VAL A 52 4.23 -1.95 12.15
CA VAL A 52 2.85 -2.21 12.56
C VAL A 52 2.20 -3.10 11.52
N PHE A 53 1.91 -4.33 11.93
CA PHE A 53 1.20 -5.29 11.09
C PHE A 53 -0.30 -4.91 10.99
N PRO A 54 -0.88 -4.82 9.78
CA PRO A 54 -2.28 -4.47 9.62
C PRO A 54 -3.22 -5.53 10.19
N SER A 55 -4.33 -5.10 10.80
CA SER A 55 -5.43 -5.98 11.19
C SER A 55 -6.57 -5.89 10.18
N ALA A 56 -7.11 -7.02 9.73
CA ALA A 56 -8.19 -7.02 8.74
C ALA A 56 -9.47 -6.29 9.22
N SER A 57 -9.69 -6.24 10.53
CA SER A 57 -10.83 -5.62 11.21
C SER A 57 -10.63 -4.13 11.54
N THR A 58 -9.41 -3.61 11.44
CA THR A 58 -9.13 -2.20 11.75
C THR A 58 -9.40 -1.33 10.51
N PRO A 59 -10.11 -0.20 10.64
CA PRO A 59 -10.31 0.72 9.53
C PRO A 59 -8.98 1.29 9.03
N MET A 60 -8.75 1.23 7.72
CA MET A 60 -7.54 1.73 7.06
C MET A 60 -7.91 2.51 5.80
N LEU A 61 -7.15 3.56 5.52
CA LEU A 61 -7.26 4.28 4.26
C LEU A 61 -6.65 3.42 3.14
N VAL A 62 -7.49 2.93 2.24
CA VAL A 62 -7.07 2.17 1.06
C VAL A 62 -7.21 3.02 -0.20
N HIS A 63 -6.30 2.81 -1.15
CA HIS A 63 -6.27 3.46 -2.44
C HIS A 63 -6.43 2.40 -3.54
N GLN A 64 -7.39 2.61 -4.45
CA GLN A 64 -7.72 1.64 -5.48
C GLN A 64 -8.27 2.33 -6.72
N LEU A 65 -8.16 1.66 -7.86
CA LEU A 65 -8.77 2.06 -9.11
C LEU A 65 -10.00 1.19 -9.38
N VAL A 66 -11.16 1.79 -9.58
CA VAL A 66 -12.41 1.07 -9.84
C VAL A 66 -13.01 1.48 -11.18
N LEU A 67 -13.59 0.52 -11.89
CA LEU A 67 -14.35 0.76 -13.10
C LEU A 67 -15.82 0.97 -12.71
N GLN A 68 -16.37 2.14 -13.05
CA GLN A 68 -17.73 2.51 -12.70
C GLN A 68 -18.56 2.71 -13.96
N ASP A 69 -19.82 2.28 -13.90
CA ASP A 69 -20.83 2.67 -14.89
C ASP A 69 -21.32 4.08 -14.54
N GLN A 70 -21.14 5.03 -15.45
CA GLN A 70 -21.68 6.37 -15.37
C GLN A 70 -22.75 6.54 -16.44
N THR A 71 -23.98 6.79 -15.99
CA THR A 71 -25.10 7.14 -16.84
C THR A 71 -25.19 8.66 -16.94
N ASP A 72 -25.11 9.18 -18.16
CA ASP A 72 -25.25 10.61 -18.41
C ASP A 72 -26.72 11.08 -18.35
N SER A 73 -26.94 12.39 -18.47
CA SER A 73 -28.28 13.00 -18.41
C SER A 73 -29.19 12.59 -19.57
N VAL A 74 -28.65 11.97 -20.63
CA VAL A 74 -29.39 11.45 -21.78
C VAL A 74 -29.61 9.93 -21.70
N GLY A 75 -29.20 9.30 -20.58
CA GLY A 75 -29.43 7.87 -20.30
C GLY A 75 -28.39 6.93 -20.91
N ALA A 76 -27.35 7.44 -21.56
CA ALA A 76 -26.26 6.61 -22.07
C ALA A 76 -25.33 6.22 -20.94
N THR A 77 -25.02 4.92 -20.83
CA THR A 77 -24.13 4.39 -19.80
C THR A 77 -22.74 4.15 -20.39
N THR A 78 -21.73 4.74 -19.78
CA THR A 78 -20.32 4.57 -20.14
C THR A 78 -19.55 4.01 -18.96
N ARG A 79 -18.49 3.24 -19.22
CA ARG A 79 -17.60 2.74 -18.18
C ARG A 79 -16.40 3.66 -18.04
N THR A 80 -16.20 4.21 -16.86
CA THR A 80 -15.08 5.12 -16.56
C THR A 80 -14.27 4.60 -15.38
N TRP A 81 -12.95 4.67 -15.49
CA TRP A 81 -12.05 4.37 -14.38
C TRP A 81 -11.99 5.56 -13.44
N SER A 82 -12.02 5.31 -12.13
CA SER A 82 -11.92 6.35 -11.10
C SER A 82 -11.07 5.87 -9.94
N THR A 83 -10.29 6.78 -9.35
CA THR A 83 -9.56 6.51 -8.11
C THR A 83 -10.51 6.62 -6.91
N PHE A 84 -10.39 5.67 -5.99
CA PHE A 84 -11.14 5.63 -4.76
C PHE A 84 -10.17 5.58 -3.57
N HIS A 85 -10.34 6.52 -2.65
CA HIS A 85 -9.58 6.65 -1.41
C HIS A 85 -10.57 6.59 -0.25
N GLN A 86 -10.67 5.43 0.40
CA GLN A 86 -11.70 5.21 1.41
C GLN A 86 -11.12 4.54 2.64
N VAL A 87 -11.65 4.92 3.80
CA VAL A 87 -11.37 4.22 5.05
C VAL A 87 -12.29 3.01 5.12
N VAL A 88 -11.72 1.81 5.03
CA VAL A 88 -12.46 0.54 5.05
C VAL A 88 -11.79 -0.46 5.98
N THR A 89 -12.54 -1.46 6.44
CA THR A 89 -11.96 -2.69 7.00
C THR A 89 -11.68 -3.66 5.87
N LEU A 90 -10.50 -4.29 5.85
CA LEU A 90 -10.12 -5.21 4.76
C LEU A 90 -11.07 -6.41 4.68
N GLU A 91 -11.47 -6.97 5.82
CA GLU A 91 -12.45 -8.07 5.90
C GLU A 91 -13.90 -7.63 5.69
N GLY A 92 -14.16 -6.33 5.45
CA GLY A 92 -15.51 -5.81 5.23
C GLY A 92 -16.21 -6.44 4.03
N THR A 93 -15.47 -7.14 3.17
CA THR A 93 -16.00 -7.97 2.09
C THR A 93 -15.64 -9.44 2.32
N ASN A 94 -16.58 -10.35 2.03
CA ASN A 94 -16.32 -11.79 2.01
C ASN A 94 -15.40 -12.25 0.87
N ARG A 95 -14.82 -11.30 0.13
CA ARG A 95 -13.89 -11.55 -0.98
C ARG A 95 -12.46 -11.23 -0.63
N PHE A 96 -12.21 -10.68 0.55
CA PHE A 96 -10.86 -10.42 1.00
C PHE A 96 -10.08 -11.72 1.15
N LEU A 97 -8.89 -11.75 0.54
CA LEU A 97 -8.06 -12.95 0.43
C LEU A 97 -6.81 -12.88 1.32
N GLY A 98 -6.23 -11.69 1.45
CA GLY A 98 -5.02 -11.47 2.22
C GLY A 98 -4.26 -10.24 1.74
N VAL A 99 -3.03 -10.08 2.21
CA VAL A 99 -2.16 -8.96 1.85
C VAL A 99 -0.80 -9.42 1.32
N VAL A 100 -0.24 -8.68 0.38
CA VAL A 100 1.17 -8.78 0.00
C VAL A 100 1.93 -7.67 0.70
N ARG A 101 2.94 -8.01 1.51
CA ARG A 101 3.83 -7.01 2.14
C ARG A 101 4.91 -6.59 1.15
N LEU A 102 4.98 -5.31 0.83
CA LEU A 102 6.02 -4.76 -0.03
C LEU A 102 7.33 -4.54 0.76
N PRO A 103 8.48 -4.38 0.08
CA PRO A 103 9.73 -4.00 0.74
C PRO A 103 9.58 -2.73 1.58
N HIS A 104 10.46 -2.55 2.55
CA HIS A 104 10.43 -1.35 3.38
C HIS A 104 10.75 -0.08 2.57
N THR A 105 10.01 0.98 2.84
CA THR A 105 10.38 2.33 2.41
C THR A 105 11.51 2.88 3.31
N THR A 106 12.30 3.83 2.80
CA THR A 106 13.49 4.34 3.52
C THR A 106 13.63 5.85 3.55
N TYR A 107 13.10 6.58 2.56
CA TYR A 107 13.42 8.02 2.38
C TYR A 107 12.24 8.98 2.61
N THR A 108 11.06 8.47 2.91
CA THR A 108 9.83 9.29 2.93
C THR A 108 8.99 9.01 4.17
N THR A 109 8.29 10.03 4.65
CA THR A 109 7.41 9.96 5.82
C THR A 109 6.08 9.30 5.48
N TYR A 110 5.39 8.75 6.50
CA TYR A 110 4.04 8.20 6.32
C TYR A 110 3.11 9.18 5.58
N ASP A 111 2.98 10.42 6.07
CA ASP A 111 2.08 11.43 5.49
C ASP A 111 2.40 11.74 4.03
N ARG A 112 3.69 11.78 3.68
CA ARG A 112 4.10 12.09 2.31
C ARG A 112 3.79 10.94 1.36
N VAL A 113 4.03 9.69 1.77
CA VAL A 113 3.66 8.52 0.97
C VAL A 113 2.15 8.45 0.75
N VAL A 114 1.36 8.67 1.82
CA VAL A 114 -0.11 8.70 1.72
C VAL A 114 -0.57 9.82 0.77
N GLN A 115 -0.01 11.02 0.91
CA GLN A 115 -0.34 12.13 0.02
C GLN A 115 0.01 11.84 -1.44
N ASP A 116 1.18 11.25 -1.71
CA ASP A 116 1.56 10.85 -3.05
C ASP A 116 0.56 9.81 -3.62
N MET A 117 0.14 8.80 -2.83
CA MET A 117 -0.86 7.79 -3.24
C MET A 117 -2.26 8.38 -3.53
N VAL A 118 -2.70 9.38 -2.75
CA VAL A 118 -3.98 10.11 -3.02
C VAL A 118 -3.91 10.85 -4.36
N ASN A 119 -2.74 11.34 -4.74
CA ASN A 119 -2.56 12.14 -5.96
C ASN A 119 -2.12 11.29 -7.17
N TRP A 120 -2.08 9.96 -7.05
CA TRP A 120 -1.82 9.09 -8.19
C TRP A 120 -2.89 9.26 -9.26
N PRO A 121 -2.49 9.51 -10.51
CA PRO A 121 -3.46 9.79 -11.56
C PRO A 121 -4.21 8.51 -11.94
N VAL A 122 -5.50 8.64 -12.27
CA VAL A 122 -6.32 7.55 -12.88
C VAL A 122 -5.62 6.98 -14.11
N TRP A 123 -4.94 7.86 -14.85
CA TRP A 123 -4.26 7.56 -16.08
C TRP A 123 -2.81 8.05 -16.04
N PRO A 124 -1.81 7.21 -16.27
CA PRO A 124 -0.46 7.72 -16.43
C PRO A 124 -0.32 8.46 -17.77
N GLY A 125 -0.38 9.80 -17.77
CA GLY A 125 0.09 10.63 -18.89
C GLY A 125 1.63 10.67 -18.87
N TYR A 126 2.38 10.40 -19.96
CA TYR A 126 2.47 11.27 -21.14
C TYR A 126 3.17 10.59 -22.36
N PRO A 127 2.87 10.97 -23.63
CA PRO A 127 1.78 11.83 -24.07
C PRO A 127 0.54 11.03 -24.50
N GLN A 128 -0.61 11.45 -23.96
CA GLN A 128 -1.96 11.38 -24.54
C GLN A 128 -2.28 10.19 -25.45
N GLN A 129 -2.32 8.98 -24.90
CA GLN A 129 -3.26 7.99 -25.44
C GLN A 129 -4.59 8.19 -24.73
N LEU A 130 -5.62 8.54 -25.51
CA LEU A 130 -7.00 8.77 -25.05
C LEU A 130 -7.67 7.48 -24.52
N GLN A 131 -7.00 6.34 -24.59
CA GLN A 131 -7.54 5.05 -24.17
C GLN A 131 -6.53 4.23 -23.36
N PRO A 132 -6.98 3.61 -22.24
CA PRO A 132 -6.41 2.37 -21.67
C PRO A 132 -5.65 1.50 -22.66
N PRO A 133 -4.44 0.97 -22.35
CA PRO A 133 -4.11 -0.33 -22.90
C PRO A 133 -5.30 -1.26 -22.70
N ALA A 134 -5.53 -2.17 -23.65
CA ALA A 134 -6.63 -3.13 -23.59
C ALA A 134 -6.65 -3.93 -22.26
N ASP A 135 -5.49 -4.06 -21.60
CA ASP A 135 -5.30 -4.81 -20.35
C ASP A 135 -5.22 -3.93 -19.09
N TRP A 136 -5.61 -2.65 -19.17
CA TRP A 136 -5.59 -1.77 -18.01
C TRP A 136 -6.53 -2.28 -16.91
N SER A 137 -5.99 -2.44 -15.72
CA SER A 137 -6.73 -2.92 -14.55
C SER A 137 -6.21 -2.22 -13.30
N CYS A 138 -6.92 -2.40 -12.18
CA CYS A 138 -6.46 -1.87 -10.90
C CYS A 138 -5.06 -2.37 -10.52
N SER A 139 -4.75 -3.64 -10.81
CA SER A 139 -3.44 -4.22 -10.54
C SER A 139 -2.32 -3.53 -11.34
N TRP A 140 -2.56 -3.27 -12.63
CA TRP A 140 -1.63 -2.54 -13.49
C TRP A 140 -1.43 -1.09 -13.06
N TRP A 141 -2.52 -0.42 -12.68
CA TRP A 141 -2.46 0.94 -12.14
C TRP A 141 -1.59 1.01 -10.87
N ILE A 142 -1.74 0.07 -9.93
CA ILE A 142 -0.89 0.01 -8.73
C ILE A 142 0.58 -0.22 -9.11
N VAL A 143 0.86 -1.20 -9.98
CA VAL A 143 2.24 -1.53 -10.40
C VAL A 143 2.92 -0.35 -11.08
N TYR A 144 2.21 0.32 -12.00
CA TYR A 144 2.74 1.48 -12.69
C TYR A 144 3.15 2.58 -11.71
N ASN A 145 2.24 2.94 -10.80
CA ASN A 145 2.48 4.02 -9.84
C ASN A 145 3.54 3.62 -8.81
N LEU A 146 3.59 2.36 -8.38
CA LEU A 146 4.66 1.84 -7.53
C LEU A 146 6.03 1.99 -8.20
N CYS A 147 6.17 1.59 -9.47
CA CYS A 147 7.43 1.75 -10.19
C CYS A 147 7.86 3.22 -10.31
N ALA A 148 6.91 4.14 -10.53
CA ALA A 148 7.19 5.57 -10.63
C ALA A 148 7.58 6.19 -9.27
N SER A 149 6.90 5.80 -8.19
CA SER A 149 7.13 6.34 -6.85
C SER A 149 8.29 5.69 -6.09
N ALA A 150 8.65 4.45 -6.44
CA ALA A 150 9.65 3.67 -5.70
C ALA A 150 11.01 4.36 -5.49
N PRO A 151 11.63 5.03 -6.48
CA PRO A 151 12.90 5.73 -6.29
C PRO A 151 12.82 6.83 -5.23
N TYR A 152 11.70 7.55 -5.17
CA TYR A 152 11.49 8.66 -4.24
C TYR A 152 11.23 8.17 -2.81
N TRP A 153 10.53 7.05 -2.67
CA TRP A 153 10.25 6.44 -1.36
C TRP A 153 11.40 5.59 -0.84
N GLY A 154 12.42 5.33 -1.68
CA GLY A 154 13.49 4.39 -1.36
C GLY A 154 12.99 2.95 -1.25
N LEU A 155 11.89 2.64 -1.96
CA LEU A 155 11.32 1.31 -2.06
C LEU A 155 12.13 0.49 -3.07
N ARG A 156 12.77 -0.58 -2.62
CA ARG A 156 13.63 -1.42 -3.47
C ARG A 156 12.82 -2.50 -4.17
N LEU A 157 12.23 -2.17 -5.31
CA LEU A 157 11.60 -3.14 -6.19
C LEU A 157 12.67 -3.77 -7.09
N MET A 158 12.82 -5.10 -7.02
CA MET A 158 13.82 -5.84 -7.80
C MET A 158 13.39 -6.04 -9.26
N LEU A 159 12.09 -5.83 -9.54
CA LEU A 159 11.45 -6.05 -10.83
C LEU A 159 10.79 -4.76 -11.31
N SER A 160 10.73 -4.56 -12.63
CA SER A 160 10.07 -3.42 -13.26
C SER A 160 8.83 -3.87 -14.07
N GLY A 161 7.83 -3.00 -14.13
CA GLY A 161 6.67 -3.13 -15.03
C GLY A 161 6.00 -4.51 -15.00
N GLN A 162 5.97 -5.18 -16.16
CA GLN A 162 5.37 -6.51 -16.32
C GLN A 162 5.91 -7.55 -15.34
N ALA A 163 7.23 -7.61 -15.16
CA ALA A 163 7.82 -8.62 -14.28
C ALA A 163 7.37 -8.44 -12.82
N LEU A 164 7.19 -7.19 -12.40
CA LEU A 164 6.64 -6.86 -11.09
C LEU A 164 5.17 -7.27 -10.97
N HIS A 165 4.38 -6.97 -12.00
CA HIS A 165 2.97 -7.38 -12.07
C HIS A 165 2.81 -8.90 -11.97
N ASP A 166 3.52 -9.65 -12.83
CA ASP A 166 3.51 -11.12 -12.85
C ASP A 166 3.93 -11.71 -11.51
N HIS A 167 4.91 -11.09 -10.85
CA HIS A 167 5.40 -11.53 -9.55
C HIS A 167 4.35 -11.38 -8.45
N ILE A 168 3.75 -10.19 -8.31
CA ILE A 168 2.69 -9.96 -7.33
C ILE A 168 1.45 -10.81 -7.65
N PHE A 169 1.18 -11.08 -8.93
CA PHE A 169 0.15 -12.01 -9.34
C PHE A 169 0.45 -13.45 -8.89
N ARG A 170 1.69 -13.94 -9.03
CA ARG A 170 2.09 -15.25 -8.49
C ARG A 170 1.94 -15.32 -6.97
N LEU A 171 2.32 -14.27 -6.25
CA LEU A 171 2.12 -14.16 -4.81
C LEU A 171 0.63 -14.21 -4.43
N THR A 172 -0.22 -13.54 -5.22
CA THR A 172 -1.68 -13.59 -5.07
C THR A 172 -2.24 -15.01 -5.23
N VAL A 173 -1.77 -15.74 -6.25
CA VAL A 173 -2.17 -17.14 -6.45
C VAL A 173 -1.69 -18.02 -5.31
N ALA A 174 -0.46 -17.79 -4.80
CA ALA A 174 0.07 -18.50 -3.65
C ALA A 174 -0.78 -18.26 -2.39
N LEU A 175 -1.21 -17.00 -2.15
CA LEU A 175 -2.15 -16.66 -1.09
C LEU A 175 -3.48 -17.40 -1.26
N GLN A 176 -4.07 -17.43 -2.46
CA GLN A 176 -5.34 -18.15 -2.70
C GLN A 176 -5.24 -19.64 -2.36
N GLN A 177 -4.09 -20.24 -2.63
CA GLN A 177 -3.82 -21.66 -2.41
C GLN A 177 -3.33 -21.96 -0.99
N HIS A 178 -3.13 -20.93 -0.15
CA HIS A 178 -2.46 -21.02 1.14
C HIS A 178 -1.15 -21.83 1.06
N GLN A 179 -0.30 -21.50 0.09
CA GLN A 179 0.99 -22.19 -0.07
C GLN A 179 1.85 -22.05 1.20
N PRO A 180 2.82 -22.94 1.45
CA PRO A 180 3.68 -22.90 2.64
C PRO A 180 4.47 -21.60 2.85
N SER A 181 4.63 -20.81 1.79
CA SER A 181 5.24 -19.48 1.82
C SER A 181 4.35 -18.40 2.46
N CYS A 182 3.04 -18.66 2.59
CA CYS A 182 2.10 -17.75 3.21
C CYS A 182 2.19 -17.87 4.73
N SER A 183 2.07 -16.74 5.40
CA SER A 183 2.01 -16.64 6.84
C SER A 183 0.65 -16.08 7.26
N GLN A 184 0.29 -16.28 8.52
CA GLN A 184 -0.96 -15.78 9.08
C GLN A 184 -0.66 -14.93 10.31
N TRP A 185 -1.32 -13.77 10.41
CA TRP A 185 -1.20 -12.91 11.58
C TRP A 185 -2.57 -12.39 12.05
N PRO A 186 -2.90 -12.51 13.36
CA PRO A 186 -2.19 -13.32 14.35
C PRO A 186 -2.18 -14.82 13.97
N PRO A 187 -1.25 -15.64 14.49
CA PRO A 187 -1.11 -17.06 14.13
C PRO A 187 -2.17 -17.92 14.86
N VAL A 188 -3.44 -17.60 14.65
CA VAL A 188 -4.61 -18.25 15.25
C VAL A 188 -5.69 -18.45 14.19
N ASP A 189 -6.69 -19.27 14.49
CA ASP A 189 -7.87 -19.45 13.65
C ASP A 189 -8.51 -18.08 13.35
N ASN A 190 -8.65 -17.75 12.07
CA ASN A 190 -9.13 -16.47 11.52
C ASN A 190 -8.11 -15.30 11.49
N GLY A 191 -6.82 -15.55 11.64
CA GLY A 191 -5.82 -14.53 11.33
C GLY A 191 -5.81 -14.16 9.83
N MET A 192 -5.28 -12.98 9.52
CA MET A 192 -5.15 -12.52 8.14
C MET A 192 -3.96 -13.18 7.47
N TRP A 193 -4.20 -13.76 6.28
CA TRP A 193 -3.13 -14.29 5.45
C TRP A 193 -2.29 -13.18 4.82
N PHE A 194 -0.98 -13.38 4.81
CA PHE A 194 -0.06 -12.51 4.12
C PHE A 194 1.10 -13.30 3.50
N ILE A 195 1.74 -12.66 2.52
CA ILE A 195 2.96 -13.15 1.90
C ILE A 195 3.90 -11.97 1.66
N ASP A 196 5.18 -12.18 1.87
CA ASP A 196 6.17 -11.14 1.63
C ASP A 196 6.54 -11.09 0.16
N TYR A 197 6.78 -9.88 -0.35
CA TYR A 197 7.23 -9.64 -1.71
C TYR A 197 8.44 -10.51 -2.09
N ASP A 198 9.41 -10.67 -1.18
CA ASP A 198 10.66 -11.38 -1.45
C ASP A 198 10.55 -12.92 -1.37
N THR A 199 9.40 -13.49 -0.98
CA THR A 199 9.31 -14.92 -0.64
C THR A 199 9.50 -15.86 -1.84
N LEU A 200 9.04 -15.48 -3.03
CA LEU A 200 9.10 -16.36 -4.22
C LEU A 200 10.40 -16.24 -5.04
N ASP A 201 11.18 -15.18 -4.86
CA ASP A 201 12.49 -15.01 -5.51
C ASP A 201 13.58 -15.93 -4.89
N LEU A 202 13.38 -16.32 -3.63
CA LEU A 202 14.27 -17.24 -2.91
C LEU A 202 14.12 -18.71 -3.36
N VAL A 203 12.98 -19.11 -3.93
CA VAL A 203 12.75 -20.50 -4.37
C VAL A 203 13.43 -20.78 -5.71
N GLN A 204 13.47 -19.79 -6.62
CA GLN A 204 14.14 -19.95 -7.92
C GLN A 204 15.67 -19.96 -7.80
N SER A 205 16.23 -19.17 -6.88
CA SER A 205 17.68 -19.13 -6.62
C SER A 205 18.23 -20.40 -5.96
N ARG A 206 17.40 -21.18 -5.25
CA ARG A 206 17.81 -22.49 -4.68
C ARG A 206 17.77 -23.64 -5.70
N HIS A 207 17.09 -23.48 -6.83
CA HIS A 207 17.01 -24.50 -7.89
C HIS A 207 17.82 -24.16 -9.14
N GLY A 208 18.41 -22.96 -9.23
CA GLY A 208 19.25 -22.51 -10.36
C GLY A 208 20.77 -22.69 -10.15
N GLY A 209 21.21 -23.33 -9.07
CA GLY A 209 22.62 -23.63 -8.83
C GLY A 209 23.01 -25.02 -9.31
N ARG A 210 23.36 -25.14 -10.58
CA ARG A 210 24.22 -26.23 -11.10
C ARG A 210 25.34 -25.64 -11.93
#